data_AF-A0A2E9Y609-F1
#
_entry.id   AF-A0A2E9Y609-F1
#
_cell.length_a   1.000
_cell.length_b   1.000
_cell.length_c   1.000
_cell.angle_alpha   90.00
_cell.angle_beta   90.00
_cell.angle_gamma   90.00
#
_symmetry.space_group_name_H-M   'P 1'
#
loop_
_entity.id
_entity.type
_entity.pdbx_description
1 polymer ?
#
loop_
_entity_poly.entity_id
_entity_poly.type
_entity_poly.pdbx_seq_one_letter_code
_entity_poly.pdbx_strand_id
1 'polypeptide(L)'
;MTLTELGHWDAKQRPFVALPWTVYDQGKGWHFADRASAVAAVRTLSKQGVRNIDVGFMQGNLHHHPDVFADLDEALTPATNIDYAARLLRRLYRQHRSWTQAMAHYHSSTRALNMPCRRKVVKLWYKERHMAITERTAPGASRARPPASGA
;
A
#
# COMPACT_ATOMS: atom_id res chain seq x y z
N MET A 1 2.10 6.82 -5.57
CA MET A 1 1.45 7.42 -4.38
C MET A 1 1.40 6.38 -3.25
N THR A 2 1.43 6.73 -1.95
CA THR A 2 1.33 5.73 -0.84
C THR A 2 -0.04 5.67 -0.17
N LEU A 3 -0.38 4.53 0.47
CA LEU A 3 -1.56 4.37 1.34
C LEU A 3 -1.68 5.49 2.40
N THR A 4 -0.55 6.00 2.88
CA THR A 4 -0.48 7.11 3.84
C THR A 4 -1.05 8.43 3.29
N GLU A 5 -1.05 8.62 1.98
CA GLU A 5 -1.52 9.85 1.31
C GLU A 5 -3.00 9.79 0.94
N LEU A 6 -3.61 8.60 0.93
CA LEU A 6 -5.04 8.38 0.62
C LEU A 6 -5.90 8.11 1.86
N GLY A 7 -5.35 8.21 3.07
CA GLY A 7 -6.09 7.98 4.30
C GLY A 7 -7.14 9.06 4.55
N HIS A 8 -8.37 8.86 4.05
CA HIS A 8 -9.54 9.58 4.55
C HIS A 8 -9.92 9.01 5.92
N TRP A 9 -9.80 9.86 6.93
CA TRP A 9 -10.29 9.60 8.28
C TRP A 9 -11.77 10.01 8.33
N ASP A 10 -12.67 9.12 8.76
CA ASP A 10 -14.02 9.55 9.16
C ASP A 10 -13.89 10.47 10.39
N ALA A 11 -14.83 11.42 10.54
CA ALA A 11 -14.92 12.39 11.64
C ALA A 11 -14.89 11.75 13.04
N LYS A 12 -15.08 10.42 13.14
CA LYS A 12 -15.04 9.62 14.38
C LYS A 12 -13.74 8.83 14.59
N GLN A 13 -12.67 9.10 13.83
CA GLN A 13 -11.38 8.39 13.93
C GLN A 13 -11.48 6.86 13.78
N ARG A 14 -12.49 6.37 13.04
CA ARG A 14 -12.62 4.95 12.73
C ARG A 14 -11.72 4.59 11.53
N PRO A 15 -10.98 3.47 11.57
CA PRO A 15 -10.06 3.13 10.51
C PRO A 15 -10.79 2.77 9.21
N PHE A 16 -10.33 3.39 8.13
CA PHE A 16 -10.30 2.94 6.72
C PHE A 16 -11.43 1.99 6.27
N VAL A 17 -12.45 2.52 5.59
CA VAL A 17 -13.17 1.70 4.62
C VAL A 17 -12.12 1.32 3.58
N ALA A 18 -11.77 0.04 3.53
CA ALA A 18 -10.90 -0.49 2.51
C ALA A 18 -11.55 -0.15 1.14
N LEU A 19 -10.89 0.67 0.32
CA LEU A 19 -11.38 1.12 -0.98
C LEU A 19 -10.70 0.33 -2.12
N PRO A 20 -11.08 -0.94 -2.35
CA PRO A 20 -10.43 -1.80 -3.35
C PRO A 20 -10.63 -1.28 -4.78
N TRP A 21 -11.65 -0.48 -5.01
CA TRP A 21 -12.01 0.05 -6.32
C TRP A 21 -11.63 1.52 -6.40
N THR A 22 -10.34 1.77 -6.30
CA THR A 22 -9.75 3.10 -6.44
C THR A 22 -8.93 3.17 -7.72
N VAL A 23 -9.03 4.32 -8.38
CA VAL A 23 -8.24 4.67 -9.56
C VAL A 23 -7.62 6.03 -9.31
N TYR A 24 -6.33 6.17 -9.60
CA TYR A 24 -5.63 7.43 -9.45
C TYR A 24 -4.79 7.75 -10.67
N ASP A 25 -4.82 9.01 -11.08
CA ASP A 25 -4.00 9.57 -12.16
C ASP A 25 -3.65 11.02 -11.82
N GLN A 26 -2.38 11.40 -11.99
CA GLN A 26 -1.88 12.79 -11.93
C GLN A 26 -2.50 13.71 -10.85
N GLY A 27 -2.59 13.27 -9.60
CA GLY A 27 -3.14 14.12 -8.52
C GLY A 27 -4.62 13.89 -8.23
N LYS A 28 -5.33 13.18 -9.10
CA LYS A 28 -6.77 12.96 -9.00
C LYS A 28 -7.08 11.50 -8.71
N GLY A 29 -7.77 11.27 -7.59
CA GLY A 29 -8.24 9.96 -7.15
C GLY A 29 -9.75 9.86 -7.23
N TRP A 30 -10.23 8.70 -7.65
CA TRP A 30 -11.65 8.35 -7.63
C TRP A 30 -11.85 7.03 -6.92
N HIS A 31 -12.99 6.92 -6.24
CA HIS A 31 -13.48 5.69 -5.65
C HIS A 31 -14.78 5.27 -6.32
N PHE A 32 -14.94 3.97 -6.52
CA PHE A 32 -16.08 3.38 -7.21
C PHE A 32 -16.83 2.41 -6.29
N ALA A 33 -18.12 2.22 -6.53
CA ALA A 33 -18.97 1.34 -5.71
C ALA A 33 -18.68 -0.15 -5.92
N ASP A 34 -18.06 -0.50 -7.05
CA ASP A 34 -17.77 -1.87 -7.45
C ASP A 34 -16.58 -1.93 -8.43
N ARG A 35 -16.10 -3.16 -8.67
CA ARG A 35 -14.96 -3.43 -9.56
C ARG A 35 -15.24 -3.03 -11.01
N ALA A 36 -16.44 -3.33 -11.51
CA ALA A 36 -16.78 -3.09 -12.91
C ALA A 36 -16.74 -1.60 -13.25
N SER A 37 -17.25 -0.76 -12.35
CA SER A 37 -17.22 0.69 -12.43
C SER A 37 -15.77 1.23 -12.45
N ALA A 38 -14.88 0.69 -11.60
CA ALA A 38 -13.47 1.07 -11.62
C ALA A 38 -12.77 0.63 -12.92
N VAL A 39 -13.01 -0.60 -13.39
CA VAL A 39 -12.47 -1.10 -14.68
C VAL A 39 -12.92 -0.19 -15.83
N ALA A 40 -14.20 0.20 -15.87
CA ALA A 40 -14.74 1.09 -16.89
C ALA A 40 -14.06 2.47 -16.86
N ALA A 41 -13.79 3.01 -15.67
CA ALA A 41 -13.06 4.27 -15.51
C ALA A 41 -11.63 4.17 -16.05
N VAL A 42 -10.89 3.11 -15.69
CA VAL A 42 -9.53 2.88 -16.21
C VAL A 42 -9.54 2.77 -17.73
N ARG A 43 -10.46 1.98 -18.31
CA ARG A 43 -10.60 1.86 -19.77
C ARG A 43 -10.87 3.21 -20.44
N THR A 44 -11.66 4.06 -19.80
CA THR A 44 -11.96 5.42 -20.31
C THR A 44 -10.71 6.30 -20.30
N LEU A 45 -9.97 6.32 -19.20
CA LEU A 45 -8.69 7.03 -19.08
C LEU A 45 -7.67 6.53 -20.11
N SER A 46 -7.54 5.21 -20.28
CA SER A 46 -6.64 4.63 -21.28
C SER A 46 -7.01 5.04 -22.71
N LYS A 47 -8.31 5.08 -23.06
CA LYS A 47 -8.78 5.58 -24.36
C LYS A 47 -8.47 7.06 -24.58
N GLN A 48 -8.40 7.85 -23.51
CA GLN A 48 -7.99 9.25 -23.54
C GLN A 48 -6.47 9.43 -23.62
N GLY A 49 -5.70 8.34 -23.69
CA GLY A 49 -4.23 8.36 -23.78
C GLY A 49 -3.53 8.44 -22.43
N VAL A 50 -4.26 8.39 -21.31
CA VAL A 50 -3.67 8.35 -19.97
C VAL A 50 -3.00 6.99 -19.77
N ARG A 51 -1.70 7.01 -19.47
CA ARG A 51 -0.90 5.78 -19.27
C ARG A 51 -0.57 5.53 -17.80
N ASN A 52 -0.30 6.58 -17.03
CA ASN A 52 0.21 6.48 -15.66
C ASN A 52 -0.93 6.36 -14.64
N ILE A 53 -1.56 5.19 -14.59
CA ILE A 53 -2.75 4.93 -13.75
C ILE A 53 -2.37 3.99 -12.60
N ASP A 54 -2.65 4.40 -11.38
CA ASP A 54 -2.55 3.57 -10.17
C ASP A 54 -3.92 2.97 -9.83
N VAL A 55 -3.98 1.67 -9.50
CA VAL A 55 -5.23 0.97 -9.20
C VAL A 55 -5.21 0.15 -7.91
N GLY A 56 -6.36 0.11 -7.24
CA GLY A 56 -6.64 -0.80 -6.14
C GLY A 56 -5.93 -0.49 -4.81
N PHE A 57 -6.01 -1.43 -3.87
CA PHE A 57 -5.56 -1.25 -2.48
C PHE A 57 -4.14 -0.71 -2.34
N MET A 58 -3.24 -1.29 -3.13
CA MET A 58 -1.82 -1.03 -3.04
C MET A 58 -1.35 -0.03 -4.09
N GLN A 59 -2.30 0.59 -4.81
CA GLN A 59 -2.05 1.59 -5.85
C GLN A 59 -1.05 1.06 -6.88
N GLY A 60 -1.34 -0.12 -7.44
CA GLY A 60 -0.50 -0.77 -8.44
C GLY A 60 -0.49 0.04 -9.74
N ASN A 61 0.69 0.47 -10.17
CA ASN A 61 0.85 1.32 -11.34
C ASN A 61 0.88 0.49 -12.65
N LEU A 62 -0.11 0.70 -13.51
CA LEU A 62 -0.26 -0.06 -14.77
C LEU A 62 0.82 0.29 -15.82
N HIS A 63 1.43 1.47 -15.75
CA HIS A 63 2.49 1.87 -16.68
C HIS A 63 3.84 1.24 -16.35
N HIS A 64 4.20 1.22 -15.07
CA HIS A 64 5.47 0.69 -14.60
C HIS A 64 5.47 -0.84 -14.47
N HIS A 65 4.28 -1.45 -14.42
CA HIS A 65 4.10 -2.88 -14.21
C HIS A 65 3.06 -3.49 -15.18
N PRO A 66 3.23 -3.29 -16.50
CA PRO A 66 2.22 -3.69 -17.49
C PRO A 66 1.97 -5.19 -17.53
N ASP A 67 2.99 -6.00 -17.21
CA ASP A 67 2.96 -7.46 -17.38
C ASP A 67 2.60 -8.21 -16.09
N VAL A 68 2.30 -7.50 -15.00
CA VAL A 68 2.12 -8.16 -13.69
C VAL A 68 0.70 -8.62 -13.44
N PHE A 69 -0.27 -8.04 -14.14
CA PHE A 69 -1.66 -8.46 -14.12
C PHE A 69 -2.04 -8.95 -15.51
N ALA A 70 -2.82 -10.02 -15.60
CA ALA A 70 -3.35 -10.52 -16.86
C ALA A 70 -4.32 -9.51 -17.49
N ASP A 71 -5.11 -8.83 -16.66
CA ASP A 71 -6.04 -7.78 -17.08
C ASP A 71 -6.39 -6.81 -15.94
N LEU A 72 -7.28 -5.86 -16.25
CA LEU A 72 -7.75 -4.85 -15.30
C LEU A 72 -8.62 -5.43 -14.17
N ASP A 73 -9.34 -6.52 -14.43
CA ASP A 73 -10.15 -7.19 -13.41
C ASP A 73 -9.25 -7.85 -12.36
N GLU A 74 -8.14 -8.46 -12.80
CA GLU A 74 -7.11 -8.96 -11.89
C GLU A 74 -6.42 -7.82 -11.14
N ALA A 75 -6.06 -6.72 -11.82
CA ALA A 75 -5.41 -5.57 -11.18
C ALA A 75 -6.27 -4.92 -10.08
N LEU A 76 -7.60 -4.93 -10.24
CA LEU A 76 -8.58 -4.39 -9.29
C LEU A 76 -9.19 -5.46 -8.36
N THR A 77 -8.70 -6.70 -8.42
CA THR A 77 -9.07 -7.74 -7.46
C THR A 77 -8.22 -7.60 -6.20
N PRO A 78 -8.82 -7.49 -5.00
CA PRO A 78 -8.09 -7.31 -3.74
C PRO A 78 -6.90 -8.25 -3.52
N ALA A 79 -7.14 -9.56 -3.67
CA ALA A 79 -6.17 -10.58 -3.34
C ALA A 79 -4.92 -10.50 -4.24
N THR A 80 -5.14 -10.35 -5.55
CA THR A 80 -4.08 -10.26 -6.56
C THR A 80 -3.32 -8.94 -6.47
N ASN A 81 -4.00 -7.83 -6.21
CA ASN A 81 -3.37 -6.52 -5.99
C ASN A 81 -2.46 -6.52 -4.74
N ILE A 82 -2.93 -7.11 -3.64
CA ILE A 82 -2.15 -7.25 -2.39
C ILE A 82 -0.98 -8.22 -2.56
N ASP A 83 -1.21 -9.38 -3.19
CA ASP A 83 -0.13 -10.35 -3.46
C ASP A 83 0.99 -9.73 -4.30
N TYR A 84 0.63 -8.99 -5.35
CA TYR A 84 1.59 -8.27 -6.17
C TYR A 84 2.45 -7.34 -5.34
N ALA A 85 1.83 -6.46 -4.55
CA ALA A 85 2.54 -5.50 -3.73
C ALA A 85 3.46 -6.20 -2.70
N ALA A 86 3.00 -7.29 -2.09
CA ALA A 86 3.78 -8.10 -1.17
C ALA A 86 5.00 -8.76 -1.86
N ARG A 87 4.85 -9.26 -3.09
CA ARG A 87 5.96 -9.78 -3.89
C ARG A 87 6.98 -8.70 -4.25
N LEU A 88 6.52 -7.53 -4.71
CA LEU A 88 7.38 -6.39 -5.03
C LEU A 88 8.15 -5.92 -3.79
N LEU A 89 7.47 -5.73 -2.67
CA LEU A 89 8.09 -5.31 -1.42
C LEU A 89 9.15 -6.30 -0.92
N ARG A 90 8.87 -7.61 -0.99
CA ARG A 90 9.86 -8.64 -0.65
C ARG A 90 11.07 -8.60 -1.58
N ARG A 91 10.86 -8.37 -2.89
CA ARG A 91 11.97 -8.22 -3.85
C ARG A 91 12.83 -7.00 -3.52
N LEU A 92 12.21 -5.85 -3.27
CA LEU A 92 12.91 -4.61 -2.89
C LEU A 92 13.66 -4.79 -1.56
N TYR A 93 13.07 -5.48 -0.59
CA TYR A 93 13.78 -5.82 0.65
C TYR A 93 15.01 -6.69 0.40
N ARG A 94 14.92 -7.72 -0.45
CA ARG A 94 16.09 -8.55 -0.81
C ARG A 94 17.20 -7.74 -1.48
N GLN A 95 16.83 -6.74 -2.28
CA GLN A 95 17.79 -5.87 -2.99
C GLN A 95 18.46 -4.85 -2.05
N HIS A 96 17.69 -4.21 -1.16
CA HIS A 96 18.18 -3.09 -0.35
C HIS A 96 18.52 -3.47 1.10
N ARG A 97 18.15 -4.67 1.54
CA ARG A 97 18.34 -5.20 2.91
C ARG A 97 17.82 -4.28 4.01
N SER A 98 16.82 -3.45 3.68
CA SER A 98 16.23 -2.47 4.58
C SER A 98 14.78 -2.25 4.23
N TRP A 99 13.87 -2.48 5.18
CA TRP A 99 12.43 -2.25 5.00
C TRP A 99 12.12 -0.79 4.69
N THR A 100 12.83 0.13 5.36
CA THR A 100 12.73 1.57 5.09
C THR A 100 13.09 1.92 3.65
N GLN A 101 14.16 1.34 3.11
CA GLN A 101 14.55 1.56 1.72
C GLN A 101 13.57 0.86 0.76
N ALA A 102 13.12 -0.35 1.09
CA ALA A 102 12.15 -1.08 0.28
C ALA A 102 10.84 -0.30 0.11
N MET A 103 10.31 0.29 1.19
CA MET A 103 9.12 1.16 1.12
C MET A 103 9.37 2.43 0.28
N ALA A 104 10.54 3.05 0.42
CA ALA A 104 10.88 4.23 -0.37
C ALA A 104 10.92 3.89 -1.87
N HIS A 105 11.56 2.77 -2.23
CA HIS A 105 11.65 2.30 -3.61
C HIS A 105 10.31 1.80 -4.17
N TYR A 106 9.44 1.27 -3.30
CA TYR A 106 8.06 0.94 -3.67
C TYR A 106 7.29 2.19 -4.10
N HIS A 107 7.49 3.31 -3.39
CA HIS A 107 6.84 4.58 -3.74
C HIS A 107 7.44 5.22 -4.99
N SER A 108 8.76 5.21 -5.13
CA SER A 108 9.44 5.67 -6.33
C SER A 108 10.89 5.16 -6.37
N SER A 109 11.35 4.74 -7.55
CA SER A 109 12.77 4.43 -7.75
C SER A 109 13.64 5.69 -7.93
N THR A 110 13.03 6.85 -8.15
CA THR A 110 13.73 8.14 -8.28
C THR A 110 14.11 8.68 -6.91
N ARG A 111 15.42 8.84 -6.66
CA ARG A 111 15.96 9.26 -5.33
C ARG A 111 15.33 10.54 -4.79
N ALA A 112 15.10 11.54 -5.63
CA ALA A 112 14.49 12.80 -5.20
C ALA A 112 13.04 12.61 -4.68
N LEU A 113 12.29 11.67 -5.27
CA LEU A 113 10.89 11.38 -4.94
C LEU A 113 10.77 10.35 -3.80
N ASN A 114 11.76 9.49 -3.60
CA ASN A 114 11.72 8.47 -2.56
C ASN A 114 12.11 8.99 -1.16
N MET A 115 12.92 10.06 -1.08
CA MET A 115 13.42 10.60 0.18
C MET A 115 12.32 11.16 1.10
N PRO A 116 11.32 11.93 0.60
CA PRO A 116 10.18 12.35 1.40
C PRO A 116 9.39 11.16 1.97
N CYS A 117 9.10 10.15 1.14
CA CYS A 117 8.42 8.93 1.56
C CYS A 117 9.21 8.21 2.66
N ARG A 118 10.52 8.04 2.46
CA ARG A 118 11.43 7.44 3.45
C ARG A 118 11.35 8.12 4.81
N ARG A 119 11.38 9.46 4.84
CA ARG A 119 11.28 10.24 6.10
C ARG A 119 9.94 9.99 6.81
N LYS A 120 8.83 9.97 6.07
CA LYS A 120 7.50 9.64 6.62
C LYS A 120 7.49 8.23 7.21
N VAL A 121 7.96 7.23 6.48
CA VAL A 121 8.01 5.81 6.91
C VAL A 121 8.82 5.65 8.20
N VAL A 122 10.01 6.26 8.26
CA VAL A 122 10.86 6.22 9.45
C VAL A 122 10.15 6.86 10.65
N LYS A 123 9.50 8.00 10.46
CA LYS A 123 8.75 8.69 11.53
C LYS A 123 7.62 7.81 12.07
N LEU A 124 6.81 7.19 11.20
CA LEU A 124 5.74 6.27 11.63
C LEU A 124 6.32 5.05 12.34
N TRP A 125 7.38 4.45 11.81
CA TRP A 125 8.01 3.28 12.42
C TRP A 125 8.46 3.53 13.86
N TYR A 126 9.09 4.68 14.12
CA TYR A 126 9.49 5.04 15.49
C TYR A 126 8.29 5.23 16.41
N LYS A 127 7.20 5.83 15.91
CA LYS A 127 5.96 6.00 16.68
C LYS A 127 5.36 4.64 17.06
N GLU A 128 5.16 3.76 16.10
CA GLU A 128 4.59 2.41 16.33
C GLU A 128 5.47 1.59 17.27
N ARG A 129 6.80 1.63 17.07
CA ARG A 129 7.75 0.94 17.96
C ARG A 129 7.66 1.47 19.40
N HIS A 130 7.53 2.78 19.57
CA HIS A 130 7.40 3.38 20.89
C HIS A 130 6.08 2.95 21.55
N MET A 131 4.97 2.99 20.82
CA MET A 131 3.66 2.53 21.31
C MET A 131 3.69 1.05 21.73
N ALA A 132 4.24 0.16 20.90
CA ALA A 132 4.36 -1.26 21.21
C ALA A 132 5.28 -1.55 22.41
N ILE A 133 6.33 -0.75 22.62
CA ILE A 133 7.15 -0.84 23.83
C ILE A 133 6.34 -0.41 25.04
N THR A 134 5.70 0.75 24.99
CA THR A 134 4.89 1.29 26.08
C THR A 134 3.78 0.33 26.49
N GLU A 135 3.06 -0.26 25.54
CA GLU A 135 2.03 -1.27 25.77
C GLU A 135 2.58 -2.51 26.46
N ARG A 136 3.76 -2.99 26.04
CA ARG A 136 4.43 -4.15 26.67
C ARG A 136 4.93 -3.86 28.09
N THR A 137 5.27 -2.60 28.39
CA THR A 137 5.81 -2.18 29.69
C THR A 137 4.75 -1.61 30.64
N ALA A 138 3.48 -1.52 30.20
CA ALA A 138 2.39 -1.03 31.02
C ALA A 138 2.12 -1.99 32.20
N PRO A 139 1.97 -1.47 33.44
CA PRO A 139 1.59 -2.31 34.58
C PRO A 139 0.21 -2.94 34.32
N GLY A 140 0.15 -4.27 34.18
CA GLY A 140 -1.07 -5.03 33.87
C GLY A 140 -1.05 -5.84 32.57
N ALA A 141 -0.02 -5.71 31.72
CA ALA A 141 0.11 -6.53 30.51
C ALA A 141 0.36 -8.01 30.86
N SER A 142 -0.63 -8.87 30.63
CA SER A 142 -0.50 -10.33 30.75
C SER A 142 0.58 -10.85 29.80
N ARG A 143 1.63 -11.47 30.35
CA ARG A 143 2.61 -12.24 29.56
C ARG A 143 1.91 -13.49 29.03
N ALA A 144 1.45 -13.46 27.78
CA ALA A 144 1.10 -14.70 27.08
C ALA A 144 2.37 -15.58 26.98
N ARG A 145 2.32 -16.74 27.64
CA ARG A 145 3.38 -17.76 27.57
C ARG A 145 3.43 -18.34 26.16
N PRO A 146 4.60 -18.47 25.51
CA PRO A 146 4.68 -19.13 24.21
C PRO A 146 4.26 -20.60 24.33
N PRO A 147 3.63 -21.19 23.30
CA PRO A 147 3.27 -22.60 23.31
C PRO A 147 4.53 -23.46 23.47
N ALA A 148 4.45 -24.45 24.35
CA ALA A 148 5.53 -25.39 24.58
C ALA A 148 5.83 -26.16 23.28
N SER A 149 7.10 -26.15 22.86
CA SER A 149 7.60 -27.03 21.81
C SER A 149 7.45 -28.48 22.27
N GLY A 150 6.52 -29.22 21.68
CA GLY A 150 6.41 -30.67 21.82
C GLY A 150 7.48 -31.35 20.98
N ALA A 151 8.20 -32.28 21.60
CA ALA A 151 9.16 -33.21 20.99
C ALA A 151 8.46 -34.29 20.15
#